data_AF-A0AAD6L8M9-F1
#
_entry.id   AF-A0AAD6L8M9-F1
#
_cell.length_a   1.000
_cell.length_b   1.000
_cell.length_c   1.000
_cell.angle_alpha   90.00
_cell.angle_beta   90.00
_cell.angle_gamma   90.00
#
_symmetry.space_group_name_H-M   'P 1'
#
loop_
_entity.id
_entity.type
_entity.pdbx_description
1 polymer ?
#
loop_
_entity_poly.entity_id
_entity_poly.type
_entity_poly.pdbx_seq_one_letter_code
_entity_poly.pdbx_strand_id
1 'polypeptide(L)' 'MEWKGKSFPFSKGCSFYRLDAVNGKRQIIYGRDSVEPAVKPGEAALVAIRGVTWLLQRFPQLADQL' A
#
# COMPACT_ATOMS: atom_id res chain seq x y z
N MET A 1 6.53 11.59 -4.74
CA MET A 1 5.44 12.07 -3.87
C MET A 1 5.95 12.08 -2.45
N GLU A 2 5.85 13.22 -1.79
CA GLU A 2 6.20 13.39 -0.38
C GLU A 2 4.98 13.96 0.34
N TRP A 3 4.75 13.52 1.57
CA TRP A 3 3.77 14.12 2.46
C TRP A 3 4.51 14.73 3.64
N LYS A 4 4.38 16.05 3.82
CA LYS A 4 5.02 16.81 4.91
C LYS A 4 6.54 16.57 5.04
N GLY A 5 7.25 16.53 3.91
CA GLY A 5 8.71 16.37 3.88
C GLY A 5 9.21 14.97 4.26
N LYS A 6 8.32 13.98 4.33
CA LYS A 6 8.68 12.56 4.42
C LYS A 6 8.35 11.86 3.12
N SER A 7 9.31 11.11 2.60
CA SER A 7 9.12 10.22 1.46
C SER A 7 7.92 9.32 1.70
N PHE A 8 6.96 9.35 0.78
CA PHE A 8 5.80 8.47 0.84
C PHE A 8 6.30 7.03 0.63
N PRO A 9 6.02 6.07 1.55
CA PRO A 9 6.63 4.75 1.49
C PRO A 9 5.98 3.95 0.36
N PHE A 10 6.53 4.06 -0.84
CA PHE A 10 6.30 3.11 -1.92
C PHE A 10 7.13 1.85 -1.60
N SER A 11 6.58 0.94 -0.79
CA SER A 11 7.20 -0.36 -0.53
C SER A 11 7.20 -1.18 -1.81
N LYS A 12 8.36 -1.68 -2.25
CA LYS A 12 8.51 -2.41 -3.53
C LYS A 12 7.99 -3.87 -3.49
N GLY A 13 7.04 -4.19 -2.62
CA GLY A 13 6.57 -5.55 -2.35
C GLY A 13 6.80 -6.00 -0.90
N CYS A 14 6.05 -7.03 -0.49
CA CYS A 14 6.11 -7.63 0.85
C CYS A 14 6.16 -9.16 0.71
N SER A 15 7.17 -9.80 1.29
CA SER A 15 7.28 -11.27 1.25
C SER A 15 7.03 -11.88 2.63
N PHE A 16 6.24 -12.95 2.67
CA PHE A 16 5.88 -13.68 3.87
C PHE A 16 6.62 -15.01 3.93
N TYR A 17 7.29 -15.28 5.05
CA TYR A 17 8.01 -16.53 5.28
C TYR A 17 7.48 -17.24 6.51
N ARG A 18 7.36 -18.57 6.43
CA ARG A 18 7.10 -19.43 7.59
C ARG A 18 8.36 -20.21 7.92
N LEU A 19 8.77 -20.15 9.18
CA LEU A 19 9.88 -20.91 9.73
C LEU A 19 9.35 -22.11 10.53
N ASP A 20 10.06 -23.23 10.45
CA ASP A 20 9.78 -24.41 11.26
C ASP A 20 11.08 -25.17 11.59
N ALA A 21 11.07 -25.97 12.64
CA ALA A 21 12.20 -26.76 13.10
C ALA A 21 12.17 -28.17 12.49
N VAL A 22 12.72 -28.32 11.29
CA VAL A 22 12.86 -29.62 10.63
C VAL A 22 14.18 -30.25 11.07
N ASN A 23 14.11 -31.43 11.69
CA ASN A 23 15.26 -32.16 12.24
C ASN A 23 16.11 -31.33 13.22
N GLY A 24 15.46 -30.55 14.09
CA GLY A 24 16.13 -29.73 15.10
C GLY A 24 16.79 -28.45 14.56
N LYS A 25 16.71 -28.20 13.25
CA LYS A 25 17.23 -26.98 12.61
C LYS A 25 16.09 -26.10 12.13
N ARG A 26 16.11 -24.81 12.51
CA ARG A 26 15.14 -23.82 12.00
C ARG A 26 15.38 -23.60 10.52
N GLN A 27 14.36 -23.83 9.72
CA GLN A 27 14.37 -23.72 8.26
C GLN A 27 13.14 -22.96 7.79
N ILE A 28 13.27 -22.22 6.69
CA ILE A 28 12.13 -21.61 6.01
C ILE A 28 11.43 -22.72 5.25
N ILE A 29 10.22 -23.08 5.67
CA ILE A 29 9.43 -24.16 5.06
C ILE A 29 8.41 -23.63 4.05
N TYR A 30 8.21 -22.31 4.01
CA TYR A 30 7.27 -21.66 3.11
C TYR A 30 7.68 -20.22 2.86
N GLY A 31 7.61 -19.80 1.60
CA GLY A 31 7.75 -18.41 1.19
C GLY A 31 6.61 -18.06 0.24
N ARG A 32 5.97 -16.92 0.48
CA ARG A 32 5.01 -16.32 -0.46
C ARG A 32 5.40 -14.88 -0.67
N ASP A 33 5.67 -14.54 -1.92
CA ASP A 33 5.87 -13.15 -2.27
C ASP A 33 4.51 -12.49 -2.55
N SER A 34 4.21 -11.39 -1.87
CA SER A 34 3.13 -10.50 -2.27
C SER A 34 3.69 -9.61 -3.36
N VAL A 35 3.66 -10.16 -4.58
CA VAL A 35 3.99 -9.40 -5.78
C VAL A 35 3.00 -8.25 -5.86
N GLU A 36 3.50 -7.01 -5.79
CA GLU A 36 2.65 -5.87 -6.09
C GLU A 36 2.06 -6.07 -7.50
N PRO A 37 0.76 -5.80 -7.70
CA PRO A 37 0.18 -5.80 -9.03
C PRO A 37 1.04 -4.93 -9.95
N ALA A 38 1.41 -5.45 -11.13
CA ALA A 38 2.14 -4.68 -12.15
C ALA A 38 1.36 -3.41 -12.57
N VAL A 39 0.06 -3.40 -12.32
CA VAL A 39 -0.77 -2.20 -12.27
C VAL A 39 -0.31 -1.37 -11.08
N LYS A 40 0.69 -0.52 -11.29
CA LYS A 40 1.04 0.55 -10.35
C LYS A 40 -0.24 1.31 -10.06
N PRO A 41 -0.83 1.20 -8.86
CA PRO A 41 -2.03 1.95 -8.55
C PRO A 41 -1.72 3.44 -8.46
N GLY A 42 -0.45 3.86 -8.59
CA GLY A 42 -0.03 5.26 -8.54
C GLY A 42 -0.88 6.19 -9.43
N GLU A 43 -1.03 5.88 -10.72
CA GLU A 43 -1.80 6.75 -11.63
C GLU A 43 -3.30 6.71 -11.31
N ALA A 44 -3.87 5.51 -11.18
CA ALA A 44 -5.29 5.32 -10.94
C ALA A 44 -5.74 5.81 -9.55
N ALA A 45 -4.94 5.56 -8.51
CA ALA A 45 -5.16 6.08 -7.17
C ALA A 45 -4.97 7.59 -7.12
N LEU A 46 -4.01 8.17 -7.86
CA LEU A 46 -3.89 9.62 -7.94
C LEU A 46 -5.11 10.26 -8.61
N VAL A 47 -5.64 9.64 -9.66
CA VAL A 47 -6.89 10.07 -10.31
C VAL A 47 -8.06 9.98 -9.34
N ALA A 48 -8.19 8.88 -8.59
CA ALA A 48 -9.23 8.71 -7.58
C ALA A 48 -9.11 9.76 -6.45
N ILE A 49 -7.91 9.96 -5.90
CA ILE A 49 -7.62 10.96 -4.87
C ILE A 49 -7.95 12.37 -5.38
N ARG A 50 -7.57 12.69 -6.62
CA ARG A 50 -7.91 13.98 -7.25
C ARG A 50 -9.42 14.16 -7.40
N GLY A 51 -10.12 13.12 -7.84
CA GLY A 51 -11.58 13.14 -7.98
C GLY A 51 -12.29 13.38 -6.66
N VAL A 52 -11.90 12.64 -5.60
CA VAL A 52 -12.46 12.83 -4.25
C VAL A 52 -12.11 14.20 -3.69
N THR A 53 -10.86 14.65 -3.87
CA THR A 53 -10.42 15.97 -3.38
C THR A 53 -11.18 17.11 -4.07
N TRP A 54 -11.40 17.03 -5.40
CA TRP A 54 -12.20 18.00 -6.13
C TRP A 54 -13.65 18.02 -5.64
N LEU A 55 -14.24 16.84 -5.39
CA LEU A 55 -15.62 16.74 -4.90
C LEU A 55 -15.77 17.38 -3.52
N LEU A 56 -14.84 17.12 -2.60
CA LEU A 56 -14.83 17.71 -1.27
C LEU A 56 -14.57 19.23 -1.30
N GLN A 57 -13.74 19.72 -2.22
CA GLN A 57 -13.57 21.17 -2.43
C GLN A 57 -14.84 21.83 -2.98
N ARG A 58 -15.57 21.13 -3.86
CA ARG A 58 -16.82 21.65 -4.44
C ARG A 58 -17.97 21.65 -3.44
N PHE A 59 -17.97 20.69 -2.51
CA PHE A 59 -19.01 20.50 -1.50
C PHE A 59 -18.37 20.32 -0.12
N PRO A 60 -17.86 21.40 0.51
CA PRO A 60 -17.15 21.31 1.78
C PRO A 60 -18.01 20.74 2.92
N GLN A 61 -19.33 20.89 2.83
CA GLN A 61 -20.30 20.32 3.77
C GLN A 61 -20.24 18.78 3.84
N LEU A 62 -19.79 18.10 2.79
CA LEU A 62 -19.59 16.64 2.78
C LEU A 62 -18.36 16.22 3.59
N ALA A 63 -17.36 17.09 3.73
CA ALA A 63 -16.19 16.82 4.56
C ALA A 63 -16.54 16.89 6.05
N ASP A 64 -17.50 17.74 6.43
CA ASP A 64 -17.96 17.89 7.81
C ASP A 64 -18.87 16.74 8.28
N GLN A 65 -19.33 15.88 7.36
CA GLN A 65 -20.20 14.72 7.66
C GLN A 65 -19.47 13.37 7.67
N LEU A 66 -18.14 13.39 7.49
CA LEU A 66 -17.27 12.22 7.39
C LEU A 66 -16.46 12.05 8.68
#